data_AF-A0ABD0Q8T3-F1
#
_entry.id   AF-A0ABD0Q8T3-F1
#
_cell.length_a   1.000
_cell.length_b   1.000
_cell.length_c   1.000
_cell.angle_alpha   90.00
_cell.angle_beta   90.00
_cell.angle_gamma   90.00
#
_symmetry.space_group_name_H-M   'P 1'
#
loop_
_entity.id
_entity.type
_entity.pdbx_description
1 polymer ?
#
loop_
_entity_poly.entity_id
_entity_poly.type
_entity_poly.pdbx_seq_one_letter_code
_entity_poly.pdbx_strand_id
1 'polypeptide(L)'
;ASKDVTYTISAGDPDGYFMVDPETGALRTSLPLDHESRPFFDLEIQARSGSPPAFGETRVRVTIADVNDNAPVFFPSSSESLLLPEATKMGTVVYRVQAEDRDSGPNGQLSFDLMSAGGQRTFGVERSSGEIRLIGSLSYDSVPRYDLQVIAKDSGAPQLSATFSLVVHIQAENDQGPVFDTMTYRVELKENTPLNTNFLQVRALNRDPNGNGGSSKGSSPTSTLAYRLRPDGDAAGFGIAPDSGWLFVKSALDREAKDIYLLTVLATSGSGQTGKTGSATVRVSVTDENDNSPRFSQERVFLAVRENLPAGTGFGRVSATDRDAGLNSRLTYRLLHTDRYFQINSQT
;
A
#
# COMPACT_ATOMS: atom_id res chain seq x y z
N ALA A 1 39.82 36.49 36.33
CA ALA A 1 39.41 36.27 34.92
C ALA A 1 40.48 36.87 34.03
N SER A 2 41.17 36.05 33.22
CA SER A 2 42.20 36.50 32.29
C SER A 2 41.54 37.34 31.19
N LYS A 3 41.96 38.60 31.01
CA LYS A 3 41.23 39.58 30.19
C LYS A 3 41.67 39.67 28.72
N ASP A 4 42.58 38.82 28.26
CA ASP A 4 43.19 38.97 26.92
C ASP A 4 43.22 37.69 26.09
N VAL A 5 42.29 36.74 26.27
CA VAL A 5 42.22 35.53 25.42
C VAL A 5 40.97 35.58 24.55
N THR A 6 41.11 35.42 23.24
CA THR A 6 39.98 35.26 22.31
C THR A 6 39.97 33.87 21.68
N TYR A 7 38.80 33.25 21.59
CA TYR A 7 38.63 31.91 21.00
C TYR A 7 37.99 31.96 19.61
N THR A 8 38.44 31.10 18.70
CA THR A 8 37.86 30.93 17.35
C THR A 8 37.95 29.47 16.91
N ILE A 9 36.98 29.01 16.11
CA ILE A 9 37.09 27.74 15.36
C ILE A 9 37.93 28.04 14.10
N SER A 10 39.11 27.44 13.98
CA SER A 10 40.04 27.67 12.87
C SER A 10 39.86 26.66 11.72
N ALA A 11 39.38 25.45 12.00
CA ALA A 11 39.12 24.41 11.00
C ALA A 11 38.08 23.37 11.50
N GLY A 12 37.62 22.51 10.59
CA GLY A 12 36.77 21.34 10.91
C GLY A 12 35.27 21.53 10.74
N ASP A 13 34.82 22.77 10.55
CA ASP A 13 33.40 23.14 10.40
C ASP A 13 33.19 24.17 9.27
N PRO A 14 33.32 23.78 8.00
CA PRO A 14 33.18 24.71 6.86
C PRO A 14 31.75 25.23 6.67
N ASP A 15 30.76 24.47 7.15
CA ASP A 15 29.33 24.76 6.95
C ASP A 15 28.72 25.53 8.13
N GLY A 16 29.47 25.74 9.21
CA GLY A 16 29.07 26.56 10.36
C GLY A 16 28.05 25.89 11.28
N TYR A 17 28.18 24.59 11.51
CA TYR A 17 27.36 23.84 12.48
C TYR A 17 27.60 24.28 13.93
N PHE A 18 28.78 24.85 14.22
CA PHE A 18 29.20 25.24 15.55
C PHE A 18 29.66 26.70 15.59
N MET A 19 29.50 27.31 16.76
CA MET A 19 30.08 28.60 17.10
C MET A 19 30.79 28.49 18.44
N VAL A 20 31.88 29.24 18.59
CA VAL A 20 32.58 29.40 19.88
C VAL A 20 32.39 30.82 20.36
N ASP A 21 32.02 30.97 21.63
CA ASP A 21 31.95 32.27 22.28
C ASP A 21 33.37 32.85 22.41
N PRO A 22 33.67 34.02 21.82
CA PRO A 22 35.03 34.52 21.74
C PRO A 22 35.65 34.89 23.10
N GLU A 23 34.85 35.17 24.13
CA GLU A 23 35.34 35.61 25.45
C GLU A 23 35.44 34.44 26.43
N THR A 24 34.47 33.53 26.38
CA THR A 24 34.34 32.42 27.34
C THR A 24 34.88 31.09 26.80
N GLY A 25 35.01 30.95 25.49
CA GLY A 25 35.38 29.69 24.83
C GLY A 25 34.26 28.66 24.79
N ALA A 26 33.03 29.03 25.17
CA ALA A 26 31.89 28.11 25.16
C ALA A 26 31.48 27.73 23.73
N LEU A 27 31.48 26.43 23.42
CA LEU A 27 30.99 25.90 22.15
C LEU A 27 29.46 25.74 22.17
N ARG A 28 28.81 26.11 21.07
CA ARG A 28 27.36 26.01 20.86
C ARG A 28 27.08 25.51 19.45
N THR A 29 25.96 24.84 19.26
CA THR A 29 25.44 24.48 17.95
C THR A 29 24.75 25.69 17.31
N SER A 30 24.95 25.88 16.01
CA SER A 30 24.35 26.95 15.21
C SER A 30 23.35 26.42 14.18
N LEU A 31 23.51 25.16 13.76
CA LEU A 31 22.63 24.44 12.84
C LEU A 31 22.14 23.12 13.46
N PRO A 32 21.02 22.54 12.99
CA PRO A 32 20.59 21.21 13.41
C PRO A 32 21.66 20.18 13.06
N LEU A 33 21.88 19.23 13.96
CA LEU A 33 22.81 18.12 13.80
C LEU A 33 22.00 16.85 13.52
N ASP A 34 22.52 16.03 12.63
CA ASP A 34 21.88 14.80 12.17
C ASP A 34 22.93 13.68 12.16
N HIS A 35 22.69 12.60 12.92
CA HIS A 35 23.65 11.53 13.10
C HIS A 35 23.87 10.76 11.79
N GLU A 36 22.77 10.49 11.09
CA GLU A 36 22.69 9.73 9.84
C GLU A 36 23.42 10.44 8.71
N SER A 37 23.40 11.77 8.71
CA SER A 37 24.20 12.58 7.78
C SER A 37 25.68 12.64 8.17
N ARG A 38 25.98 12.91 9.45
CA ARG A 38 27.36 13.09 9.91
C ARG A 38 27.53 12.78 11.41
N PRO A 39 28.13 11.64 11.78
CA PRO A 39 28.16 11.18 13.18
C PRO A 39 29.23 11.87 14.05
N PHE A 40 30.18 12.60 13.46
CA PHE A 40 31.17 13.37 14.22
C PHE A 40 31.79 14.53 13.43
N PHE A 41 32.35 15.47 14.19
CA PHE A 41 33.14 16.61 13.71
C PHE A 41 34.47 16.65 14.47
N ASP A 42 35.56 16.87 13.75
CA ASP A 42 36.87 17.13 14.33
C ASP A 42 37.19 18.62 14.13
N LEU A 43 37.00 19.42 15.18
CA LEU A 43 37.19 20.86 15.17
C LEU A 43 38.61 21.23 15.63
N GLU A 44 39.16 22.27 15.06
CA GLU A 44 40.39 22.91 15.56
C GLU A 44 40.01 24.26 16.19
N ILE A 45 40.33 24.43 17.48
CA ILE A 45 40.03 25.62 18.25
C ILE A 45 41.33 26.35 18.53
N GLN A 46 41.36 27.63 18.17
CA GLN A 46 42.50 28.52 18.41
C GLN A 46 42.17 29.51 19.53
N ALA A 47 43.08 29.63 20.49
CA ALA A 47 43.07 30.66 21.52
C ALA A 47 44.21 31.65 21.25
N ARG A 48 43.89 32.94 21.09
CA ARG A 48 44.87 34.00 20.82
C ARG A 48 44.96 34.99 21.98
N SER A 49 46.16 35.45 22.30
CA SER A 49 46.40 36.43 23.36
C SER A 49 47.64 37.29 23.12
N GLY A 50 47.64 38.52 23.66
CA GLY A 50 48.79 39.43 23.65
C GLY A 50 48.95 40.30 22.39
N SER A 51 49.95 41.18 22.42
CA SER A 51 50.38 42.01 21.29
C SER A 51 51.92 42.06 21.25
N PRO A 52 52.59 41.45 20.25
CA PRO A 52 52.02 40.71 19.12
C PRO A 52 51.28 39.42 19.55
N PRO A 53 50.24 38.98 18.81
CA PRO A 53 49.39 37.87 19.21
C PRO A 53 50.14 36.53 19.17
N ALA A 54 50.22 35.87 20.31
CA ALA A 54 50.58 34.46 20.40
C ALA A 54 49.29 33.61 20.33
N PHE A 55 49.37 32.42 19.74
CA PHE A 55 48.24 31.51 19.64
C PHE A 55 48.59 30.12 20.14
N GLY A 56 47.60 29.43 20.69
CA GLY A 56 47.63 28.01 20.97
C GLY A 56 46.43 27.33 20.32
N GLU A 57 46.61 26.08 19.90
CA GLU A 57 45.58 25.30 19.19
C GLU A 57 45.30 24.00 19.91
N THR A 58 44.04 23.55 19.83
CA THR A 58 43.61 22.24 20.32
C THR A 58 42.60 21.63 19.37
N ARG A 59 42.54 20.29 19.34
CA ARG A 59 41.56 19.54 18.55
C ARG A 59 40.44 19.04 19.44
N VAL A 60 39.21 19.32 19.03
CA VAL A 60 37.99 18.91 19.73
C VAL A 60 37.20 17.98 18.83
N ARG A 61 37.06 16.72 19.24
CA ARG A 61 36.15 15.77 18.60
C ARG A 61 34.76 15.90 19.20
N VAL A 62 33.80 16.31 18.39
CA VAL A 62 32.38 16.34 18.72
C VAL A 62 31.73 15.10 18.13
N THR A 63 31.30 14.17 18.97
CA THR A 63 30.54 12.99 18.55
C THR A 63 29.06 13.29 18.67
N ILE A 64 28.29 13.03 17.61
CA ILE A 64 26.84 13.19 17.59
C ILE A 64 26.24 11.89 18.09
N ALA A 65 25.51 11.96 19.21
CA ALA A 65 24.78 10.81 19.72
C ALA A 65 23.57 10.54 18.82
N ASP A 66 23.38 9.27 18.49
CA ASP A 66 22.24 8.80 17.72
C ASP A 66 20.94 8.90 18.53
N VAL A 67 19.83 9.24 17.88
CA VAL A 67 18.48 9.37 18.42
C VAL A 67 17.54 8.59 17.51
N ASN A 68 16.58 7.86 18.09
CA ASN A 68 15.62 7.08 17.30
C ASN A 68 14.60 7.98 16.58
N ASP A 69 14.97 8.51 15.41
CA ASP A 69 14.15 9.44 14.63
C ASP A 69 13.87 8.96 13.19
N ASN A 70 14.42 7.81 12.78
CA ASN A 70 14.01 7.11 11.58
C ASN A 70 13.14 5.90 11.94
N ALA A 71 12.04 5.72 11.20
CA ALA A 71 11.21 4.53 11.33
C ALA A 71 11.63 3.48 10.30
N PRO A 72 11.38 2.18 10.58
CA PRO A 72 11.67 1.11 9.61
C PRO A 72 10.95 1.34 8.28
N VAL A 73 11.59 1.00 7.16
CA VAL A 73 11.00 1.12 5.81
C VAL A 73 11.12 -0.20 5.06
N PHE A 74 9.99 -0.70 4.55
CA PHE A 74 9.96 -1.89 3.69
C PHE A 74 10.32 -1.57 2.24
N PHE A 75 11.00 -2.49 1.56
CA PHE A 75 11.35 -2.38 0.15
C PHE A 75 11.20 -3.74 -0.59
N PRO A 76 10.92 -3.73 -1.91
CA PRO A 76 10.70 -2.56 -2.78
C PRO A 76 9.33 -1.89 -2.61
N SER A 77 8.41 -2.47 -1.84
CA SER A 77 7.06 -1.94 -1.61
C SER A 77 6.59 -2.21 -0.17
N SER A 78 5.51 -1.54 0.23
CA SER A 78 4.80 -1.78 1.49
C SER A 78 3.68 -2.82 1.36
N SER A 79 3.49 -3.41 0.18
CA SER A 79 2.49 -4.47 -0.04
C SER A 79 2.81 -5.38 -1.22
N GLU A 80 2.33 -6.62 -1.14
CA GLU A 80 2.49 -7.62 -2.20
C GLU A 80 1.36 -8.68 -2.17
N SER A 81 1.25 -9.47 -3.24
CA SER A 81 0.35 -10.62 -3.33
C SER A 81 1.08 -11.88 -3.76
N LEU A 82 0.78 -13.01 -3.11
CA LEU A 82 1.37 -14.32 -3.40
C LEU A 82 0.26 -15.34 -3.72
N LEU A 83 0.53 -16.26 -4.66
CA LEU A 83 -0.28 -17.45 -4.90
C LEU A 83 0.43 -18.68 -4.31
N LEU A 84 -0.29 -19.46 -3.51
CA LEU A 84 0.28 -20.60 -2.79
C LEU A 84 -0.59 -21.86 -2.96
N PRO A 85 -0.07 -22.97 -3.51
CA PRO A 85 -0.82 -24.23 -3.60
C PRO A 85 -1.22 -24.76 -2.22
N GLU A 86 -2.42 -25.32 -2.08
CA GLU A 86 -2.89 -25.89 -0.82
C GLU A 86 -2.07 -27.12 -0.39
N ALA A 87 -1.44 -27.79 -1.35
CA ALA A 87 -0.47 -28.87 -1.13
C ALA A 87 0.90 -28.39 -0.57
N THR A 88 1.09 -27.08 -0.37
CA THR A 88 2.34 -26.54 0.19
C THR A 88 2.61 -27.16 1.55
N LYS A 89 3.81 -27.72 1.72
CA LYS A 89 4.19 -28.41 2.96
C LYS A 89 4.39 -27.41 4.09
N MET A 90 3.92 -27.79 5.28
CA MET A 90 4.23 -27.09 6.53
C MET A 90 5.76 -26.96 6.71
N GLY A 91 6.21 -25.83 7.21
CA GLY A 91 7.62 -25.45 7.41
C GLY A 91 8.24 -24.67 6.24
N THR A 92 7.57 -24.65 5.08
CA THR A 92 8.03 -23.92 3.89
C THR A 92 8.08 -22.41 4.16
N VAL A 93 9.18 -21.75 3.81
CA VAL A 93 9.26 -20.28 3.73
C VAL A 93 8.50 -19.86 2.48
N VAL A 94 7.43 -19.10 2.67
CA VAL A 94 6.53 -18.68 1.58
C VAL A 94 6.87 -17.28 1.08
N TYR A 95 7.47 -16.46 1.94
CA TYR A 95 7.84 -15.09 1.62
C TYR A 95 8.92 -14.60 2.60
N ARG A 96 9.71 -13.60 2.21
CA ARG A 96 10.66 -12.93 3.10
C ARG A 96 10.52 -11.43 2.92
N VAL A 97 10.13 -10.74 3.99
CA VAL A 97 10.10 -9.27 3.96
C VAL A 97 11.51 -8.71 4.06
N GLN A 98 11.71 -7.54 3.46
CA GLN A 98 12.93 -6.77 3.60
C GLN A 98 12.56 -5.38 4.11
N ALA A 99 13.18 -4.99 5.21
CA ALA A 99 13.05 -3.67 5.79
C ALA A 99 14.42 -3.18 6.28
N GLU A 100 14.60 -1.87 6.25
CA GLU A 100 15.80 -1.19 6.71
C GLU A 100 15.38 -0.05 7.64
N ASP A 101 16.22 0.20 8.63
CA ASP A 101 16.17 1.39 9.46
C ASP A 101 17.51 2.11 9.33
N ARG A 102 17.48 3.44 9.30
CA ARG A 102 18.68 4.26 9.05
C ARG A 102 19.45 4.56 10.32
N ASP A 103 18.80 4.41 11.47
CA ASP A 103 19.43 4.68 12.76
C ASP A 103 20.49 3.62 13.09
N SER A 104 21.33 3.92 14.07
CA SER A 104 22.45 3.05 14.45
C SER A 104 22.16 2.20 15.69
N GLY A 105 22.82 1.06 15.80
CA GLY A 105 22.74 0.22 17.00
C GLY A 105 21.29 -0.23 17.30
N PRO A 106 20.81 -0.12 18.55
CA PRO A 106 19.44 -0.52 18.92
C PRO A 106 18.34 0.26 18.20
N ASN A 107 18.59 1.54 17.86
CA ASN A 107 17.64 2.38 17.15
C ASN A 107 17.42 1.84 15.71
N GLY A 108 18.46 1.31 15.07
CA GLY A 108 18.33 0.63 13.78
C GLY A 108 17.96 -0.86 13.85
N GLN A 109 17.88 -1.44 15.05
CA GLN A 109 17.76 -2.89 15.20
C GLN A 109 16.32 -3.37 15.07
N LEU A 110 16.06 -4.05 13.94
CA LEU A 110 14.72 -4.51 13.58
C LEU A 110 14.30 -5.82 14.25
N SER A 111 13.01 -5.89 14.54
CA SER A 111 12.26 -7.11 14.86
C SER A 111 10.94 -7.15 14.10
N PHE A 112 10.52 -8.36 13.69
CA PHE A 112 9.31 -8.56 12.89
C PHE A 112 8.24 -9.31 13.67
N ASP A 113 7.01 -8.80 13.61
CA ASP A 113 5.80 -9.46 14.12
C ASP A 113 4.79 -9.67 12.99
N LEU A 114 3.93 -10.69 13.12
CA LEU A 114 2.89 -11.01 12.15
C LEU A 114 1.52 -10.89 12.81
N MET A 115 0.65 -10.07 12.22
CA MET A 115 -0.77 -9.99 12.55
C MET A 115 -1.59 -10.53 11.38
N SER A 116 -2.62 -11.32 11.70
CA SER A 116 -3.58 -11.81 10.70
C SER A 116 -4.95 -12.01 11.34
N ALA A 117 -5.99 -11.52 10.67
CA ALA A 117 -7.37 -11.85 11.01
C ALA A 117 -7.65 -13.30 10.55
N GLY A 118 -7.60 -14.26 11.48
CA GLY A 118 -7.91 -15.67 11.21
C GLY A 118 -6.73 -16.54 10.73
N GLY A 119 -5.59 -15.96 10.35
CA GLY A 119 -4.39 -16.68 9.88
C GLY A 119 -3.31 -16.96 10.95
N GLN A 120 -3.53 -16.58 12.22
CA GLN A 120 -2.55 -16.71 13.32
C GLN A 120 -2.01 -18.14 13.56
N ARG A 121 -2.70 -19.18 13.06
CA ARG A 121 -2.26 -20.59 13.18
C ARG A 121 -1.77 -21.18 11.87
N THR A 122 -1.77 -20.41 10.78
CA THR A 122 -1.41 -20.87 9.43
C THR A 122 -0.08 -20.29 9.00
N PHE A 123 0.19 -19.02 9.33
CA PHE A 123 1.45 -18.35 9.00
C PHE A 123 2.15 -17.87 10.27
N GLY A 124 3.47 -17.93 10.26
CA GLY A 124 4.33 -17.35 11.29
C GLY A 124 5.46 -16.55 10.65
N VAL A 125 5.96 -15.54 11.34
CA VAL A 125 7.16 -14.80 10.93
C VAL A 125 8.31 -15.10 11.88
N GLU A 126 9.50 -15.28 11.33
CA GLU A 126 10.73 -15.33 12.12
C GLU A 126 11.19 -13.92 12.47
N ARG A 127 11.26 -13.63 13.77
CA ARG A 127 11.45 -12.27 14.31
C ARG A 127 12.70 -11.54 13.84
N SER A 128 13.78 -12.26 13.54
CA SER A 128 15.07 -11.67 13.18
C SER A 128 15.30 -11.58 11.67
N SER A 129 14.72 -12.48 10.88
CA SER A 129 15.01 -12.59 9.45
C SER A 129 13.91 -12.02 8.55
N GLY A 130 12.70 -11.85 9.10
CA GLY A 130 11.51 -11.49 8.32
C GLY A 130 10.98 -12.63 7.44
N GLU A 131 11.45 -13.87 7.63
CA GLU A 131 10.94 -15.02 6.89
C GLU A 131 9.54 -15.41 7.37
N ILE A 132 8.58 -15.41 6.45
CA ILE A 132 7.21 -15.87 6.68
C ILE A 132 7.15 -17.34 6.29
N ARG A 133 6.75 -18.18 7.23
CA ARG A 133 6.66 -19.63 7.09
C ARG A 133 5.22 -20.11 7.24
N LEU A 134 4.91 -21.16 6.51
CA LEU A 134 3.67 -21.92 6.69
C LEU A 134 3.80 -22.80 7.93
N ILE A 135 2.97 -22.56 8.96
CA ILE A 135 2.95 -23.31 10.22
C ILE A 135 1.66 -24.13 10.42
N GLY A 136 0.74 -24.09 9.46
CA GLY A 136 -0.49 -24.87 9.44
C GLY A 136 -0.79 -25.42 8.04
N SER A 137 -1.83 -26.25 7.93
CA SER A 137 -2.30 -26.75 6.63
C SER A 137 -3.09 -25.68 5.89
N LEU A 138 -2.95 -25.65 4.57
CA LEU A 138 -3.77 -24.83 3.69
C LEU A 138 -4.97 -25.64 3.21
N SER A 139 -6.09 -24.96 3.00
CA SER A 139 -7.26 -25.56 2.36
C SER A 139 -8.00 -24.46 1.63
N TYR A 140 -8.03 -24.59 0.30
CA TYR A 140 -8.70 -23.66 -0.58
C TYR A 140 -10.22 -23.61 -0.31
N ASP A 141 -10.82 -24.72 0.12
CA ASP A 141 -12.25 -24.81 0.41
C ASP A 141 -12.65 -24.15 1.73
N SER A 142 -11.73 -24.05 2.70
CA SER A 142 -12.00 -23.40 3.98
C SER A 142 -11.60 -21.93 3.99
N VAL A 143 -10.37 -21.61 3.57
CA VAL A 143 -9.84 -20.23 3.55
C VAL A 143 -9.04 -20.01 2.26
N PRO A 144 -9.66 -19.44 1.21
CA PRO A 144 -9.01 -19.24 -0.09
C PRO A 144 -8.08 -18.02 -0.14
N ARG A 145 -8.11 -17.15 0.88
CA ARG A 145 -7.32 -15.92 0.95
C ARG A 145 -6.95 -15.60 2.39
N TYR A 146 -5.71 -15.16 2.60
CA TYR A 146 -5.23 -14.62 3.87
C TYR A 146 -4.72 -13.19 3.65
N ASP A 147 -5.18 -12.27 4.50
CA ASP A 147 -4.61 -10.93 4.60
C ASP A 147 -3.66 -10.91 5.81
N LEU A 148 -2.37 -10.75 5.53
CA LEU A 148 -1.30 -10.75 6.51
C LEU A 148 -0.72 -9.34 6.63
N GLN A 149 -0.49 -8.90 7.87
CA GLN A 149 0.21 -7.66 8.18
C GLN A 149 1.49 -7.98 8.93
N VAL A 150 2.63 -7.70 8.31
CA VAL A 150 3.95 -7.83 8.94
C VAL A 150 4.34 -6.47 9.48
N ILE A 151 4.68 -6.40 10.76
CA ILE A 151 5.08 -5.17 11.43
C ILE A 151 6.59 -5.26 11.69
N ALA A 152 7.35 -4.33 11.14
CA ALA A 152 8.75 -4.12 11.51
C ALA A 152 8.80 -3.07 12.61
N LYS A 153 9.57 -3.33 13.67
CA LYS A 153 9.77 -2.41 14.79
C LYS A 153 11.26 -2.30 15.08
N ASP A 154 11.73 -1.09 15.33
CA ASP A 154 13.06 -0.87 15.89
C ASP A 154 13.12 -1.29 17.38
N SER A 155 14.31 -1.16 17.98
CA SER A 155 14.51 -1.35 19.42
C SER A 155 14.81 -0.03 20.15
N GLY A 156 14.49 1.11 19.53
CA GLY A 156 14.69 2.44 20.06
C GLY A 156 13.63 2.87 21.07
N ALA A 157 13.81 4.07 21.64
CA ALA A 157 12.88 4.67 22.61
C ALA A 157 12.62 6.15 22.28
N PRO A 158 11.41 6.55 21.83
CA PRO A 158 10.23 5.71 21.61
C PRO A 158 10.42 4.73 20.46
N GLN A 159 9.83 3.54 20.55
CA GLN A 159 9.87 2.55 19.47
C GLN A 159 9.05 3.02 18.27
N LEU A 160 9.63 3.00 17.08
CA LEU A 160 8.96 3.29 15.81
C LEU A 160 8.70 1.99 15.03
N SER A 161 7.76 2.06 14.08
CA SER A 161 7.33 0.87 13.35
C SER A 161 6.75 1.19 11.97
N ALA A 162 6.79 0.20 11.09
CA ALA A 162 6.09 0.21 9.81
C ALA A 162 5.35 -1.10 9.58
N THR A 163 4.38 -1.08 8.67
CA THR A 163 3.54 -2.24 8.34
C THR A 163 3.62 -2.58 6.85
N PHE A 164 3.83 -3.86 6.55
CA PHE A 164 3.79 -4.45 5.22
C PHE A 164 2.55 -5.35 5.08
N SER A 165 1.80 -5.18 4.00
CA SER A 165 0.57 -5.94 3.73
C SER A 165 0.80 -7.04 2.68
N LEU A 166 0.64 -8.30 3.06
CA LEU A 166 0.79 -9.45 2.16
C LEU A 166 -0.55 -10.17 1.99
N VAL A 167 -1.04 -10.22 0.75
CA VAL A 167 -2.25 -10.98 0.40
C VAL A 167 -1.85 -12.35 -0.14
N VAL A 168 -2.20 -13.43 0.55
CA VAL A 168 -1.90 -14.80 0.11
C VAL A 168 -3.17 -15.46 -0.43
N HIS A 169 -3.17 -15.80 -1.71
CA HIS A 169 -4.22 -16.57 -2.37
C HIS A 169 -3.88 -18.06 -2.36
N ILE A 170 -4.84 -18.91 -2.02
CA ILE A 170 -4.64 -20.36 -2.02
C ILE A 170 -5.10 -20.96 -3.35
N GLN A 171 -4.27 -21.81 -3.94
CA GLN A 171 -4.58 -22.58 -5.15
C GLN A 171 -4.95 -24.01 -4.78
N ALA A 172 -6.03 -24.56 -5.34
CA ALA A 172 -6.47 -25.92 -5.05
C ALA A 172 -5.48 -27.00 -5.56
N GLU A 173 -5.41 -28.13 -4.88
CA GLU A 173 -4.51 -29.28 -5.14
C GLU A 173 -4.90 -30.04 -6.41
N ASN A 174 -6.13 -29.84 -6.91
CA ASN A 174 -6.66 -30.59 -8.05
C ASN A 174 -6.25 -30.00 -9.43
N ASP A 175 -4.98 -29.63 -9.56
CA ASP A 175 -4.31 -29.05 -10.76
C ASP A 175 -4.09 -30.09 -11.90
N GLN A 176 -4.91 -31.14 -11.91
CA GLN A 176 -5.10 -32.11 -12.98
C GLN A 176 -6.38 -31.83 -13.80
N GLY A 177 -7.11 -30.77 -13.46
CA GLY A 177 -8.31 -30.32 -14.15
C GLY A 177 -8.03 -29.49 -15.41
N PRO A 178 -9.08 -28.91 -16.00
CA PRO A 178 -8.97 -28.01 -17.14
C PRO A 178 -8.09 -26.79 -16.83
N VAL A 179 -7.18 -26.43 -17.73
CA VAL A 179 -6.26 -25.30 -17.58
C VAL A 179 -6.81 -24.09 -18.33
N PHE A 180 -6.97 -22.96 -17.66
CA PHE A 180 -7.31 -21.68 -18.29
C PHE A 180 -6.10 -21.10 -19.03
N ASP A 181 -6.34 -20.32 -20.08
CA ASP A 181 -5.28 -19.65 -20.85
C ASP A 181 -4.53 -18.57 -20.04
N THR A 182 -5.17 -18.03 -19.00
CA THR A 182 -4.56 -17.16 -17.99
C THR A 182 -5.08 -17.50 -16.59
N MET A 183 -4.25 -17.28 -15.58
CA MET A 183 -4.65 -17.43 -14.17
C MET A 183 -5.56 -16.27 -13.71
N THR A 184 -5.45 -15.11 -14.37
CA THR A 184 -6.24 -13.92 -14.04
C THR A 184 -6.74 -13.23 -15.30
N TYR A 185 -8.06 -13.01 -15.37
CA TYR A 185 -8.71 -12.14 -16.34
C TYR A 185 -9.00 -10.78 -15.71
N ARG A 186 -8.93 -9.72 -16.51
CA ARG A 186 -9.30 -8.36 -16.11
C ARG A 186 -10.31 -7.82 -17.07
N VAL A 187 -11.39 -7.25 -16.55
CA VAL A 187 -12.44 -6.64 -17.36
C VAL A 187 -12.98 -5.41 -16.64
N GLU A 188 -13.35 -4.41 -17.43
CA GLU A 188 -13.99 -3.19 -16.95
C GLU A 188 -15.45 -3.18 -17.39
N LEU A 189 -16.35 -2.85 -16.47
CA LEU A 189 -17.78 -2.72 -16.70
C LEU A 189 -18.26 -1.38 -16.20
N LYS A 190 -19.16 -0.74 -16.94
CA LYS A 190 -19.87 0.44 -16.41
C LYS A 190 -20.87 0.01 -15.35
N GLU A 191 -21.11 0.82 -14.33
CA GLU A 191 -22.10 0.47 -13.31
C GLU A 191 -23.53 0.35 -13.87
N ASN A 192 -23.86 1.14 -14.88
CA ASN A 192 -25.14 1.04 -15.60
C ASN A 192 -25.21 -0.13 -16.61
N THR A 193 -24.26 -1.06 -16.60
CA THR A 193 -24.28 -2.23 -17.49
C THR A 193 -25.58 -3.03 -17.28
N PRO A 194 -26.40 -3.25 -18.33
CA PRO A 194 -27.68 -3.93 -18.18
C PRO A 194 -27.54 -5.38 -17.72
N LEU A 195 -28.58 -5.87 -17.04
CA LEU A 195 -28.68 -7.27 -16.64
C LEU A 195 -28.62 -8.20 -17.86
N ASN A 196 -28.03 -9.37 -17.66
CA ASN A 196 -27.77 -10.42 -18.65
C ASN A 196 -26.82 -10.02 -19.79
N THR A 197 -26.12 -8.90 -19.67
CA THR A 197 -25.04 -8.55 -20.60
C THR A 197 -23.89 -9.53 -20.42
N ASN A 198 -23.56 -10.26 -21.49
CA ASN A 198 -22.34 -11.08 -21.56
C ASN A 198 -21.13 -10.16 -21.73
N PHE A 199 -20.13 -10.27 -20.84
CA PHE A 199 -19.01 -9.32 -20.82
C PHE A 199 -17.62 -9.95 -20.98
N LEU A 200 -17.47 -11.23 -20.62
CA LEU A 200 -16.21 -11.94 -20.75
C LEU A 200 -16.48 -13.42 -21.01
N GLN A 201 -15.80 -14.00 -21.99
CA GLN A 201 -15.77 -15.44 -22.18
C GLN A 201 -14.45 -15.98 -21.65
N VAL A 202 -14.51 -16.88 -20.67
CA VAL A 202 -13.33 -17.59 -20.17
C VAL A 202 -13.24 -18.96 -20.84
N ARG A 203 -12.02 -19.44 -21.05
CA ARG A 203 -11.79 -20.70 -21.73
C ARG A 203 -10.74 -21.51 -21.01
N ALA A 204 -11.11 -22.74 -20.68
CA ALA A 204 -10.18 -23.75 -20.21
C ALA A 204 -10.02 -24.87 -21.25
N LEU A 205 -8.91 -25.59 -21.18
CA LEU A 205 -8.60 -26.75 -22.00
C LEU A 205 -8.32 -27.94 -21.09
N ASN A 206 -8.84 -29.11 -21.44
CA ASN A 206 -8.45 -30.33 -20.73
C ASN A 206 -6.96 -30.59 -20.93
N ARG A 207 -6.29 -30.95 -19.84
CA ARG A 207 -4.91 -31.41 -19.88
C ARG A 207 -4.90 -32.79 -20.56
N ASP A 208 -4.26 -32.90 -21.71
CA ASP A 208 -4.10 -34.18 -22.41
C ASP A 208 -3.22 -35.10 -21.51
N PRO A 209 -3.67 -36.31 -21.13
CA PRO A 209 -2.91 -37.18 -20.23
C PRO A 209 -1.58 -37.66 -20.80
N ASN A 210 -1.39 -37.56 -22.12
CA ASN A 210 -0.12 -37.87 -22.79
C ASN A 210 0.50 -36.57 -23.29
N GLY A 211 1.46 -36.02 -22.56
CA GLY A 211 2.21 -34.83 -22.94
C GLY A 211 3.07 -35.05 -24.19
N ASN A 212 2.45 -35.08 -25.36
CA ASN A 212 3.13 -34.96 -26.63
C ASN A 212 2.26 -34.13 -27.57
N GLY A 213 2.72 -32.94 -27.95
CA GLY A 213 2.06 -32.03 -28.88
C GLY A 213 2.03 -32.56 -30.32
N GLY A 214 1.39 -33.71 -30.52
CA GLY A 214 1.35 -34.43 -31.79
C GLY A 214 -0.04 -34.97 -32.07
N SER A 215 -0.82 -34.16 -32.78
CA SER A 215 -1.88 -34.53 -33.73
C SER A 215 -2.32 -36.02 -33.75
N SER A 216 -3.07 -36.50 -32.76
CA SER A 216 -3.87 -37.72 -32.91
C SER A 216 -5.28 -37.35 -33.37
N LYS A 217 -5.44 -37.23 -34.69
CA LYS A 217 -6.75 -37.35 -35.35
C LYS A 217 -7.30 -38.75 -35.06
N GLY A 218 -8.36 -38.83 -34.27
CA GLY A 218 -9.12 -40.07 -34.10
C GLY A 218 -9.73 -40.23 -32.73
N SER A 219 -10.94 -39.68 -32.57
CA SER A 219 -11.97 -40.13 -31.63
C SER A 219 -11.59 -40.29 -30.14
N SER A 220 -11.68 -39.20 -29.40
CA SER A 220 -12.22 -39.22 -28.03
C SER A 220 -13.24 -38.08 -27.96
N PRO A 221 -14.46 -38.27 -27.41
CA PRO A 221 -15.47 -37.23 -27.44
C PRO A 221 -14.88 -35.99 -26.76
N THR A 222 -15.11 -34.81 -27.33
CA THR A 222 -14.81 -33.54 -26.68
C THR A 222 -15.28 -33.62 -25.25
N SER A 223 -14.36 -33.86 -24.31
CA SER A 223 -14.64 -33.87 -22.89
C SER A 223 -15.23 -32.49 -22.55
N THR A 224 -16.56 -32.44 -22.46
CA THR A 224 -17.32 -31.19 -22.32
C THR A 224 -17.01 -30.60 -20.96
N LEU A 225 -16.41 -29.41 -20.96
CA LEU A 225 -16.14 -28.69 -19.74
C LEU A 225 -17.42 -28.08 -19.21
N ALA A 226 -17.63 -28.19 -17.90
CA ALA A 226 -18.70 -27.47 -17.22
C ALA A 226 -18.09 -26.30 -16.44
N TYR A 227 -18.52 -25.08 -16.74
CA TYR A 227 -18.10 -23.87 -16.06
C TYR A 227 -19.06 -23.52 -14.92
N ARG A 228 -18.51 -22.99 -13.82
CA ARG A 228 -19.29 -22.48 -12.69
C ARG A 228 -18.52 -21.40 -11.95
N LEU A 229 -19.24 -20.48 -11.33
CA LEU A 229 -18.64 -19.58 -10.35
C LEU A 229 -18.58 -20.29 -8.99
N ARG A 230 -17.47 -20.13 -8.28
CA ARG A 230 -17.44 -20.44 -6.85
C ARG A 230 -18.46 -19.53 -6.16
N PRO A 231 -19.34 -20.06 -5.29
CA PRO A 231 -20.29 -19.23 -4.55
C PRO A 231 -19.56 -18.50 -3.42
N ASP A 232 -18.77 -17.49 -3.78
CA ASP A 232 -18.25 -16.48 -2.86
C ASP A 232 -19.19 -15.26 -2.84
N GLY A 233 -18.95 -14.33 -1.90
CA GLY A 233 -19.80 -13.14 -1.75
C GLY A 233 -19.86 -12.27 -3.01
N ASP A 234 -18.77 -12.24 -3.78
CA ASP A 234 -18.65 -11.43 -5.00
C ASP A 234 -19.43 -12.05 -6.17
N ALA A 235 -19.50 -13.38 -6.25
CA ALA A 235 -20.24 -14.09 -7.28
C ALA A 235 -21.76 -13.86 -7.25
N ALA A 236 -22.33 -13.31 -6.17
CA ALA A 236 -23.77 -13.07 -6.05
C ALA A 236 -24.34 -12.20 -7.18
N GLY A 237 -23.57 -11.20 -7.63
CA GLY A 237 -23.96 -10.25 -8.68
C GLY A 237 -23.72 -10.73 -10.10
N PHE A 238 -23.14 -11.91 -10.30
CA PHE A 238 -22.71 -12.41 -11.60
C PHE A 238 -23.23 -13.82 -11.88
N GLY A 239 -23.24 -14.20 -13.15
CA GLY A 239 -23.51 -15.56 -13.60
C GLY A 239 -22.47 -16.01 -14.60
N ILE A 240 -22.40 -17.33 -14.82
CA ILE A 240 -21.61 -17.93 -15.89
C ILE A 240 -22.43 -18.99 -16.61
N ALA A 241 -22.40 -18.96 -17.94
CA ALA A 241 -23.01 -19.99 -18.77
C ALA A 241 -22.18 -21.28 -18.69
N PRO A 242 -22.75 -22.39 -18.19
CA PRO A 242 -21.99 -23.59 -17.82
C PRO A 242 -21.38 -24.34 -19.01
N ASP A 243 -21.90 -24.14 -20.20
CA ASP A 243 -21.50 -24.80 -21.45
C ASP A 243 -20.44 -24.00 -22.24
N SER A 244 -20.40 -22.69 -22.06
CA SER A 244 -19.66 -21.77 -22.94
C SER A 244 -18.65 -20.89 -22.22
N GLY A 245 -18.74 -20.76 -20.89
CA GLY A 245 -17.85 -19.92 -20.09
C GLY A 245 -18.14 -18.43 -20.22
N TRP A 246 -19.30 -18.03 -20.77
CA TRP A 246 -19.69 -16.61 -20.80
C TRP A 246 -20.13 -16.14 -19.42
N LEU A 247 -19.40 -15.16 -18.88
CA LEU A 247 -19.85 -14.42 -17.71
C LEU A 247 -20.83 -13.33 -18.10
N PHE A 248 -21.86 -13.16 -17.27
CA PHE A 248 -22.89 -12.16 -17.45
C PHE A 248 -23.29 -11.46 -16.15
N VAL A 249 -23.80 -10.24 -16.28
CA VAL A 249 -24.30 -9.44 -15.15
C VAL A 249 -25.62 -10.02 -14.67
N LYS A 250 -25.72 -10.40 -13.39
CA LYS A 250 -26.93 -10.99 -12.80
C LYS A 250 -27.65 -10.02 -11.87
N SER A 251 -26.93 -9.04 -11.32
CA SER A 251 -27.49 -7.97 -10.49
C SER A 251 -26.93 -6.63 -10.92
N ALA A 252 -27.66 -5.56 -10.65
CA ALA A 252 -27.22 -4.21 -10.97
C ALA A 252 -25.90 -3.93 -10.26
N LEU A 253 -24.99 -3.27 -10.96
CA LEU A 253 -23.71 -2.81 -10.43
C LEU A 253 -23.89 -1.38 -9.93
N ASP A 254 -23.21 -1.06 -8.85
CA ASP A 254 -23.22 0.26 -8.21
C ASP A 254 -21.78 0.48 -7.74
N ARG A 255 -21.08 1.44 -8.37
CA ARG A 255 -19.68 1.69 -8.11
C ARG A 255 -19.50 2.36 -6.74
N GLU A 256 -20.44 3.20 -6.31
CA GLU A 256 -20.46 3.82 -4.99
C GLU A 256 -20.59 2.78 -3.88
N ALA A 257 -21.30 1.68 -4.13
CA ALA A 257 -21.39 0.56 -3.21
C ALA A 257 -20.14 -0.34 -3.25
N LYS A 258 -19.67 -0.71 -4.46
CA LYS A 258 -18.49 -1.56 -4.64
C LYS A 258 -17.91 -1.47 -6.05
N ASP A 259 -16.63 -1.10 -6.13
CA ASP A 259 -15.91 -0.80 -7.37
C ASP A 259 -15.10 -1.98 -7.95
N ILE A 260 -14.80 -3.01 -7.14
CA ILE A 260 -14.00 -4.15 -7.56
C ILE A 260 -14.62 -5.46 -7.07
N TYR A 261 -14.76 -6.43 -7.98
CA TYR A 261 -15.19 -7.80 -7.69
C TYR A 261 -14.12 -8.79 -8.11
N LEU A 262 -13.89 -9.79 -7.26
CA LEU A 262 -12.96 -10.90 -7.52
C LEU A 262 -13.75 -12.20 -7.61
N LEU A 263 -14.00 -12.66 -8.84
CA LEU A 263 -14.77 -13.87 -9.09
C LEU A 263 -13.82 -15.04 -9.26
N THR A 264 -14.08 -16.16 -8.58
CA THR A 264 -13.39 -17.41 -8.91
C THR A 264 -14.22 -18.24 -9.89
N VAL A 265 -13.71 -18.38 -11.11
CA VAL A 265 -14.25 -19.28 -12.12
C VAL A 265 -13.66 -20.67 -11.91
N LEU A 266 -14.50 -21.69 -12.00
CA LEU A 266 -14.11 -23.10 -12.01
C LEU A 266 -14.50 -23.74 -13.34
N ALA A 267 -13.63 -24.57 -13.90
CA ALA A 267 -13.93 -25.44 -15.03
C ALA A 267 -13.74 -26.89 -14.58
N THR A 268 -14.74 -27.75 -14.80
CA THR A 268 -14.73 -29.16 -14.42
C THR A 268 -14.66 -30.08 -15.64
N SER A 269 -13.78 -31.07 -15.60
CA SER A 269 -13.72 -32.19 -16.54
C SER A 269 -14.28 -33.47 -15.92
N GLY A 270 -15.27 -34.10 -16.57
CA GLY A 270 -15.92 -35.34 -16.10
C GLY A 270 -17.17 -35.11 -15.24
N SER A 271 -17.88 -36.18 -14.90
CA SER A 271 -19.12 -36.16 -14.09
C SER A 271 -18.95 -36.92 -12.76
N GLY A 272 -19.57 -36.41 -11.68
CA GLY A 272 -19.56 -37.05 -10.36
C GLY A 272 -18.33 -36.74 -9.49
N GLN A 273 -18.04 -37.61 -8.50
CA GLN A 273 -16.94 -37.45 -7.53
C GLN A 273 -15.53 -37.59 -8.14
N THR A 274 -15.40 -37.98 -9.42
CA THR A 274 -14.13 -38.09 -10.15
C THR A 274 -13.81 -36.86 -11.00
N GLY A 275 -14.67 -35.84 -10.97
CA GLY A 275 -14.51 -34.61 -11.74
C GLY A 275 -13.29 -33.82 -11.30
N LYS A 276 -12.40 -33.48 -12.24
CA LYS A 276 -11.21 -32.66 -11.98
C LYS A 276 -11.53 -31.19 -12.29
N THR A 277 -11.15 -30.29 -11.40
CA THR A 277 -11.45 -28.85 -11.52
C THR A 277 -10.20 -28.01 -11.64
N GLY A 278 -10.13 -27.13 -12.63
CA GLY A 278 -9.21 -26.00 -12.63
C GLY A 278 -9.93 -24.71 -12.27
N SER A 279 -9.18 -23.71 -11.84
CA SER A 279 -9.72 -22.41 -11.45
C SER A 279 -8.93 -21.25 -12.09
N ALA A 280 -9.60 -20.11 -12.22
CA ALA A 280 -8.99 -18.84 -12.58
C ALA A 280 -9.75 -17.71 -11.87
N THR A 281 -9.08 -16.57 -11.69
CA THR A 281 -9.70 -15.38 -11.09
C THR A 281 -10.11 -14.38 -12.17
N VAL A 282 -11.31 -13.82 -12.07
CA VAL A 282 -11.76 -12.69 -12.90
C VAL A 282 -11.85 -11.46 -12.00
N ARG A 283 -11.01 -10.46 -12.26
CA ARG A 283 -11.10 -9.14 -11.63
C ARG A 283 -12.00 -8.26 -12.49
N VAL A 284 -13.17 -7.93 -11.97
CA VAL A 284 -14.11 -6.98 -12.56
C VAL A 284 -13.92 -5.63 -11.89
N SER A 285 -13.56 -4.61 -12.66
CA SER A 285 -13.50 -3.22 -12.21
C SER A 285 -14.73 -2.49 -12.72
N VAL A 286 -15.51 -1.90 -11.81
CA VAL A 286 -16.67 -1.10 -12.16
C VAL A 286 -16.23 0.34 -12.39
N THR A 287 -16.58 0.89 -13.54
CA THR A 287 -16.28 2.27 -13.93
C THR A 287 -17.47 3.17 -13.65
N ASP A 288 -17.13 4.37 -13.19
CA ASP A 288 -18.03 5.44 -12.81
C ASP A 288 -18.85 6.02 -13.96
N GLU A 289 -20.11 6.32 -13.69
CA GLU A 289 -21.01 7.11 -14.51
C GLU A 289 -21.57 8.27 -13.66
N ASN A 290 -21.99 9.35 -14.32
CA ASN A 290 -22.50 10.53 -13.60
C ASN A 290 -23.97 10.33 -13.24
N ASP A 291 -24.24 9.61 -12.15
CA ASP A 291 -25.59 9.33 -11.68
C ASP A 291 -25.90 9.85 -10.26
N ASN A 292 -24.88 10.31 -9.52
CA ASN A 292 -25.08 11.05 -8.28
C ASN A 292 -25.04 12.56 -8.53
N SER A 293 -26.07 13.25 -8.05
CA SER A 293 -26.06 14.72 -8.07
C SER A 293 -25.33 15.28 -6.85
N PRO A 294 -24.58 16.39 -6.99
CA PRO A 294 -23.93 17.05 -5.87
C PRO A 294 -24.92 17.44 -4.77
N ARG A 295 -24.52 17.27 -3.50
CA ARG A 295 -25.32 17.66 -2.33
C ARG A 295 -24.53 18.62 -1.44
N PHE A 296 -25.13 19.76 -1.10
CA PHE A 296 -24.53 20.64 -0.10
C PHE A 296 -24.51 19.96 1.27
N SER A 297 -23.45 20.20 2.04
CA SER A 297 -23.28 19.66 3.40
C SER A 297 -24.36 20.15 4.37
N GLN A 298 -24.96 21.30 4.06
CA GLN A 298 -26.01 21.94 4.85
C GLN A 298 -27.08 22.49 3.90
N GLU A 299 -28.35 22.25 4.20
CA GLU A 299 -29.47 22.83 3.42
C GLU A 299 -29.55 24.35 3.57
N ARG A 300 -29.11 24.87 4.73
CA ARG A 300 -29.06 26.30 5.03
C ARG A 300 -27.78 26.62 5.77
N VAL A 301 -27.07 27.62 5.28
CA VAL A 301 -25.86 28.15 5.92
C VAL A 301 -26.14 29.59 6.35
N PHE A 302 -25.95 29.86 7.63
CA PHE A 302 -26.04 31.21 8.18
C PHE A 302 -24.62 31.75 8.35
N LEU A 303 -24.27 32.77 7.58
CA LEU A 303 -22.96 33.42 7.64
C LEU A 303 -23.14 34.84 8.18
N ALA A 304 -22.29 35.22 9.12
CA ALA A 304 -22.22 36.58 9.64
C ALA A 304 -20.93 37.25 9.15
N VAL A 305 -21.03 38.48 8.68
CA VAL A 305 -19.89 39.28 8.24
C VAL A 305 -19.91 40.62 8.95
N ARG A 306 -18.74 41.08 9.41
CA ARG A 306 -18.61 42.39 10.04
C ARG A 306 -18.77 43.51 9.02
N GLU A 307 -19.40 44.61 9.43
CA GLU A 307 -19.28 45.86 8.69
C GLU A 307 -17.81 46.30 8.63
N ASN A 308 -17.40 46.91 7.51
CA ASN A 308 -16.01 47.30 7.20
C ASN A 308 -15.04 46.16 6.87
N LEU A 309 -15.53 44.98 6.49
CA LEU A 309 -14.65 43.96 5.91
C LEU A 309 -14.07 44.47 4.56
N PRO A 310 -12.74 44.47 4.37
CA PRO A 310 -12.14 44.92 3.11
C PRO A 310 -12.61 44.08 1.91
N ALA A 311 -12.80 44.74 0.76
CA ALA A 311 -13.17 44.07 -0.49
C ALA A 311 -12.16 42.98 -0.87
N GLY A 312 -12.67 41.83 -1.33
CA GLY A 312 -11.85 40.65 -1.67
C GLY A 312 -11.50 39.74 -0.50
N THR A 313 -11.86 40.09 0.75
CA THR A 313 -11.64 39.21 1.91
C THR A 313 -12.69 38.10 1.95
N GLY A 314 -12.26 36.84 2.03
CA GLY A 314 -13.17 35.70 2.24
C GLY A 314 -13.75 35.70 3.66
N PHE A 315 -15.07 35.50 3.77
CA PHE A 315 -15.79 35.55 5.06
C PHE A 315 -16.61 34.30 5.38
N GLY A 316 -16.66 33.32 4.47
CA GLY A 316 -17.40 32.09 4.67
C GLY A 316 -17.12 31.08 3.57
N ARG A 317 -17.59 29.86 3.78
CA ARG A 317 -17.45 28.75 2.83
C ARG A 317 -18.73 27.93 2.81
N VAL A 318 -19.11 27.48 1.63
CA VAL A 318 -20.09 26.41 1.45
C VAL A 318 -19.37 25.19 0.91
N SER A 319 -19.78 24.00 1.33
CA SER A 319 -19.22 22.75 0.82
C SER A 319 -20.35 21.89 0.30
N ALA A 320 -20.03 21.13 -0.75
CA ALA A 320 -20.88 20.09 -1.29
C ALA A 320 -20.05 18.84 -1.47
N THR A 321 -20.71 17.71 -1.57
CA THR A 321 -20.11 16.42 -1.87
C THR A 321 -20.86 15.79 -3.03
N ASP A 322 -20.11 15.09 -3.87
CA ASP A 322 -20.63 14.21 -4.91
C ASP A 322 -20.10 12.81 -4.62
N ARG A 323 -20.90 11.78 -4.91
CA ARG A 323 -20.53 10.39 -4.62
C ARG A 323 -19.85 9.69 -5.80
N ASP A 324 -19.95 10.26 -7.00
CA ASP A 324 -19.27 9.76 -8.18
C ASP A 324 -17.74 9.84 -8.02
N ALA A 325 -16.99 9.52 -9.07
CA ALA A 325 -15.53 9.56 -9.10
C ALA A 325 -14.95 10.46 -10.21
N GLY A 326 -13.69 10.84 -10.04
CA GLY A 326 -12.92 11.56 -11.06
C GLY A 326 -13.54 12.88 -11.49
N LEU A 327 -13.89 13.00 -12.78
CA LEU A 327 -14.47 14.22 -13.33
C LEU A 327 -15.95 14.38 -12.99
N ASN A 328 -16.68 13.28 -12.73
CA ASN A 328 -18.09 13.33 -12.39
C ASN A 328 -18.29 13.89 -10.99
N SER A 329 -17.36 13.60 -10.08
CA SER A 329 -17.36 14.19 -8.73
C SER A 329 -16.77 15.60 -8.64
N ARG A 330 -16.39 16.22 -9.77
CA ARG A 330 -15.72 17.52 -9.77
C ARG A 330 -16.73 18.65 -9.60
N LEU A 331 -16.65 19.30 -8.45
CA LEU A 331 -17.58 20.37 -8.09
C LEU A 331 -17.13 21.73 -8.63
N THR A 332 -18.11 22.52 -9.08
CA THR A 332 -17.93 23.95 -9.32
C THR A 332 -19.07 24.75 -8.71
N TYR A 333 -18.74 25.91 -8.14
CA TYR A 333 -19.70 26.77 -7.46
C TYR A 333 -20.00 28.03 -8.26
N ARG A 334 -21.26 28.46 -8.25
CA ARG A 334 -21.68 29.74 -8.84
C ARG A 334 -22.85 30.33 -8.06
N LEU A 335 -22.90 31.65 -8.00
CA LEU A 335 -24.10 32.37 -7.56
C LEU A 335 -25.11 32.37 -8.69
N LEU A 336 -26.35 31.95 -8.41
CA LEU A 336 -27.44 31.97 -9.39
C LEU A 336 -27.77 33.40 -9.85
N HIS A 337 -27.73 34.34 -8.90
CA HIS A 337 -27.93 35.76 -9.15
C HIS A 337 -26.61 36.47 -8.90
N THR A 338 -26.12 37.18 -9.91
CA THR A 338 -24.91 37.99 -9.78
C THR A 338 -25.18 39.12 -8.79
N ASP A 339 -24.26 39.31 -7.85
CA ASP A 339 -24.33 40.38 -6.86
C ASP A 339 -23.07 41.25 -6.97
N ARG A 340 -23.21 42.56 -6.77
CA ARG A 340 -22.10 43.52 -6.87
C ARG A 340 -21.19 43.51 -5.64
N TYR A 341 -21.65 42.94 -4.54
CA TYR A 341 -20.98 42.86 -3.25
C TYR A 341 -20.45 41.46 -2.94
N PHE A 342 -21.06 40.42 -3.51
CA PHE A 342 -20.69 39.03 -3.25
C PHE A 342 -20.15 38.32 -4.47
N GLN A 343 -19.08 37.56 -4.25
CA GLN A 343 -18.46 36.67 -5.23
C GLN A 343 -18.23 35.30 -4.59
N ILE A 344 -18.25 34.25 -5.41
CA ILE A 344 -17.92 32.89 -4.98
C ILE A 344 -16.72 32.39 -5.78
N ASN A 345 -15.77 31.74 -5.10
CA ASN A 345 -14.72 31.03 -5.80
C ASN A 345 -15.33 29.78 -6.44
N SER A 346 -15.12 29.60 -7.74
CA SER A 346 -15.73 28.48 -8.46
C SER A 346 -15.16 27.11 -8.08
N GLN A 347 -14.02 27.03 -7.39
CA GLN A 347 -13.34 25.78 -7.07
C GLN A 347 -13.30 25.41 -5.58
N THR A 348 -13.62 26.32 -4.65
CA THR A 348 -13.33 26.13 -3.21
C THR A 348 -14.43 26.52 -2.26
#